data_AF-A0A800ERU4-F1
#
_entry.id   AF-A0A800ERU4-F1
#
_cell.length_a   1.000
_cell.length_b   1.000
_cell.length_c   1.000
_cell.angle_alpha   90.00
_cell.angle_beta   90.00
_cell.angle_gamma   90.00
#
_symmetry.space_group_name_H-M   'P 1'
#
loop_
_entity.id
_entity.type
_entity.pdbx_description
1 polymer ?
#
loop_
_entity_poly.entity_id
_entity_poly.type
_entity_poly.pdbx_seq_one_letter_code
_entity_poly.pdbx_strand_id
1 'polypeptide(L)'
;MTFTMACALPGGLAGVPSPPNFAVSPTPTVLPSLSQERASPDSAAVRGEAEGAQRRFERIRRGLLPQTWGGGRKDCDERVGRFCFWHDQEKDEWTLPPDSPDLATARNDLLEALSSAANRLPGDDWILGQRIRYLTEGGAWEDAARLARICGGAHPSWCSVLEGFALHGTGRYEAALECFHDGLETMDSREARRWRDPSMLLDGRGSSLLEDAAEVDAQREADSHSEANSQPGANSGAVDQWENLRARVWTLADPLYLVEGNDRESEHYARWVFSKMHEDAQNPYGIRWGDDLEELTVRYGWDRGWERVRQDLRTAGGRPYRDWPSNARWKEIRSSGADPGGPVGCNTRCLALGRT
;
A
#
# COMPACT_ATOMS: atom_id res chain seq x y z
N MET A 1 14.48 83.60 -56.04
CA MET A 1 15.38 82.88 -56.98
C MET A 1 15.95 81.70 -56.21
N THR A 2 15.87 80.41 -56.56
CA THR A 2 15.29 79.62 -57.69
C THR A 2 15.43 78.13 -57.28
N PHE A 3 14.59 77.15 -57.63
CA PHE A 3 13.33 77.08 -58.42
C PHE A 3 12.54 75.82 -57.96
N THR A 4 11.22 75.75 -58.10
CA THR A 4 10.40 74.54 -57.79
C THR A 4 10.08 73.75 -59.06
N MET A 5 10.09 72.42 -59.02
CA MET A 5 9.52 71.60 -60.11
C MET A 5 8.82 70.36 -59.56
N ALA A 6 7.59 70.13 -59.99
CA ALA A 6 6.77 68.96 -59.69
C ALA A 6 6.15 68.45 -61.00
N CYS A 7 6.02 67.13 -61.14
CA CYS A 7 5.31 66.48 -62.25
C CYS A 7 4.34 65.43 -61.69
N ALA A 8 3.26 65.17 -62.44
CA ALA A 8 2.11 64.39 -62.00
C ALA A 8 1.94 63.04 -62.72
N LEU A 9 1.12 62.17 -62.11
CA LEU A 9 0.10 61.19 -62.61
C LEU A 9 -0.07 60.98 -64.14
N PRO A 10 -0.72 59.87 -64.62
CA PRO A 10 -1.60 58.86 -63.97
C PRO A 10 -1.09 57.41 -64.20
N GLY A 11 -1.74 56.26 -63.93
CA GLY A 11 -3.12 55.87 -63.57
C GLY A 11 -3.71 54.90 -64.62
N GLY A 12 -4.06 53.66 -64.24
CA GLY A 12 -4.63 52.64 -65.15
C GLY A 12 -4.83 51.25 -64.51
N LEU A 13 -5.92 50.56 -64.85
CA LEU A 13 -6.34 49.26 -64.30
C LEU A 13 -6.33 48.15 -65.36
N ALA A 14 -5.89 46.94 -65.01
CA ALA A 14 -6.26 45.66 -65.63
C ALA A 14 -5.94 44.50 -64.68
N GLY A 15 -6.75 43.43 -64.68
CA GLY A 15 -6.71 42.37 -63.65
C GLY A 15 -5.98 41.08 -64.04
N VAL A 16 -5.78 40.21 -63.06
CA VAL A 16 -5.25 38.83 -63.18
C VAL A 16 -6.07 37.92 -62.25
N PRO A 17 -6.50 36.71 -62.67
CA PRO A 17 -7.40 35.85 -61.89
C PRO A 17 -6.71 35.14 -60.71
N SER A 18 -7.48 34.92 -59.65
CA SER A 18 -7.03 34.25 -58.41
C SER A 18 -6.94 32.72 -58.54
N PRO A 19 -5.91 32.07 -57.95
CA PRO A 19 -5.96 30.63 -57.65
C PRO A 19 -6.87 30.36 -56.41
N PRO A 20 -7.36 29.13 -56.21
CA PRO A 20 -8.28 28.81 -55.12
C PRO A 20 -7.64 28.84 -53.73
N ASN A 21 -8.35 29.43 -52.77
CA ASN A 21 -7.98 29.41 -51.36
C ASN A 21 -8.08 27.99 -50.76
N PHE A 22 -6.95 27.40 -50.39
CA PHE A 22 -6.94 26.35 -49.37
C PHE A 22 -7.06 27.00 -47.99
N ALA A 23 -8.29 27.15 -47.51
CA ALA A 23 -8.56 27.58 -46.14
C ALA A 23 -8.21 26.45 -45.16
N VAL A 24 -6.97 26.42 -44.68
CA VAL A 24 -6.59 25.60 -43.54
C VAL A 24 -7.14 26.26 -42.28
N SER A 25 -8.22 25.71 -41.74
CA SER A 25 -8.73 26.11 -40.43
C SER A 25 -7.72 25.72 -39.35
N PRO A 26 -7.23 26.65 -38.50
CA PRO A 26 -6.46 26.27 -37.33
C PRO A 26 -7.42 25.65 -36.30
N THR A 27 -7.37 24.33 -36.16
CA THR A 27 -7.95 23.65 -35.00
C THR A 27 -7.31 24.24 -33.73
N PRO A 28 -8.09 24.69 -32.74
CA PRO A 28 -7.53 25.10 -31.47
C PRO A 28 -6.99 23.84 -30.76
N THR A 29 -5.68 23.69 -30.73
CA THR A 29 -5.02 22.68 -29.89
C THR A 29 -5.27 23.03 -28.44
N VAL A 30 -6.35 22.49 -27.87
CA VAL A 30 -6.54 22.42 -26.43
C VAL A 30 -5.47 21.48 -25.90
N LEU A 31 -4.34 22.05 -25.49
CA LEU A 31 -3.36 21.34 -24.69
C LEU A 31 -4.08 20.89 -23.40
N PRO A 32 -4.07 19.59 -23.05
CA PRO A 32 -4.59 19.17 -21.77
C PRO A 32 -3.79 19.88 -20.68
N SER A 33 -4.51 20.58 -19.80
CA SER A 33 -3.94 21.13 -18.57
C SER A 33 -3.56 19.97 -17.67
N LEU A 34 -2.37 19.41 -17.89
CA LEU A 34 -1.68 18.63 -16.87
C LEU A 34 -1.31 19.59 -15.74
N SER A 35 -2.27 19.80 -14.85
CA SER A 35 -2.09 20.32 -13.50
C SER A 35 -1.36 19.29 -12.65
N GLN A 36 -0.19 18.86 -13.15
CA GLN A 36 0.78 18.15 -12.35
C GLN A 36 1.32 19.19 -11.38
N GLU A 37 0.92 19.07 -10.11
CA GLU A 37 1.40 19.93 -9.04
C GLU A 37 2.91 19.86 -8.99
N ARG A 38 3.56 20.88 -9.56
CA ARG A 38 5.01 20.99 -9.52
C ARG A 38 5.39 21.37 -8.10
N ALA A 39 5.62 20.35 -7.29
CA ALA A 39 6.24 20.49 -5.99
C ALA A 39 7.43 21.46 -6.10
N SER A 40 7.55 22.38 -5.14
CA SER A 40 8.69 23.30 -5.11
C SER A 40 10.00 22.51 -5.18
N PRO A 41 11.05 23.00 -5.87
CA PRO A 41 12.36 22.35 -5.85
C PRO A 41 12.88 22.06 -4.44
N ASP A 42 12.50 22.90 -3.46
CA ASP A 42 12.78 22.70 -2.04
C ASP A 42 12.02 21.49 -1.46
N SER A 43 10.73 21.34 -1.77
CA SER A 43 9.94 20.17 -1.38
C SER A 43 10.50 18.87 -1.94
N ALA A 44 10.87 18.86 -3.23
CA ALA A 44 11.51 17.71 -3.86
C ALA A 44 12.88 17.37 -3.22
N ALA A 45 13.64 18.38 -2.78
CA ALA A 45 14.92 18.20 -2.09
C ALA A 45 14.73 17.59 -0.70
N VAL A 46 13.85 18.16 0.13
CA VAL A 46 13.54 17.63 1.49
C VAL A 46 13.02 16.20 1.41
N ARG A 47 12.17 15.89 0.43
CA ARG A 47 11.72 14.52 0.14
C ARG A 47 12.88 13.58 -0.21
N GLY A 48 13.77 14.02 -1.11
CA GLY A 48 14.96 13.26 -1.49
C GLY A 48 15.93 13.00 -0.32
N GLU A 49 16.04 13.92 0.64
CA GLU A 49 16.79 13.74 1.89
C GLU A 49 16.18 12.63 2.77
N ALA A 50 14.85 12.64 2.94
CA ALA A 50 14.10 11.65 3.72
C ALA A 50 14.23 10.24 3.14
N GLU A 51 14.02 10.07 1.83
CA GLU A 51 14.31 8.81 1.13
C GLU A 51 15.79 8.43 1.20
N GLY A 52 16.69 9.42 1.19
CA GLY A 52 18.12 9.25 1.40
C GLY A 52 18.42 8.62 2.76
N ALA A 53 17.75 9.09 3.82
CA ALA A 53 17.84 8.50 5.16
C ALA A 53 17.31 7.08 5.19
N GLN A 54 16.13 6.82 4.59
CA GLN A 54 15.57 5.48 4.51
C GLN A 54 16.51 4.50 3.77
N ARG A 55 17.09 4.92 2.64
CA ARG A 55 18.11 4.17 1.87
C ARG A 55 19.40 3.91 2.65
N ARG A 56 19.70 4.67 3.72
CA ARG A 56 20.80 4.37 4.64
C ARG A 56 20.38 3.33 5.67
N PHE A 57 19.24 3.52 6.33
CA PHE A 57 18.70 2.57 7.30
C PHE A 57 18.53 1.15 6.72
N GLU A 58 17.84 0.99 5.60
CA GLU A 58 17.58 -0.33 4.99
C GLU A 58 18.85 -1.02 4.45
N ARG A 59 19.96 -0.28 4.34
CA ARG A 59 21.28 -0.86 4.06
C ARG A 59 21.94 -1.39 5.34
N ILE A 60 21.83 -0.64 6.44
CA ILE A 60 22.32 -1.03 7.77
C ILE A 60 21.55 -2.27 8.25
N ARG A 61 20.21 -2.22 8.21
CA ARG A 61 19.32 -3.35 8.55
C ARG A 61 19.73 -4.64 7.85
N ARG A 62 19.83 -4.62 6.51
CA ARG A 62 20.28 -5.78 5.71
C ARG A 62 21.72 -6.23 6.02
N GLY A 63 22.59 -5.31 6.45
CA GLY A 63 23.92 -5.65 6.95
C GLY A 63 23.89 -6.46 8.25
N LEU A 64 23.00 -6.06 9.17
CA LEU A 64 22.85 -6.62 10.53
C LEU A 64 21.98 -7.87 10.65
N LEU A 65 21.24 -8.26 9.59
CA LEU A 65 20.36 -9.44 9.64
C LEU A 65 21.10 -10.72 10.07
N PRO A 66 20.52 -11.53 10.99
CA PRO A 66 21.03 -12.85 11.35
C PRO A 66 21.30 -13.72 10.12
N GLN A 67 22.33 -14.57 10.17
CA GLN A 67 22.65 -15.46 9.05
C GLN A 67 22.25 -16.90 9.37
N THR A 68 21.47 -17.51 8.48
CA THR A 68 21.06 -18.91 8.57
C THR A 68 21.53 -19.71 7.37
N TRP A 69 21.58 -21.03 7.52
CA TRP A 69 22.01 -21.93 6.45
C TRP A 69 20.79 -22.36 5.63
N GLY A 70 20.91 -22.33 4.31
CA GLY A 70 19.81 -22.67 3.41
C GLY A 70 19.41 -24.13 3.56
N GLY A 71 18.11 -24.38 3.75
CA GLY A 71 17.54 -25.71 3.61
C GLY A 71 17.69 -26.25 2.19
N GLY A 72 17.49 -27.56 2.03
CA GLY A 72 17.43 -28.20 0.72
C GLY A 72 16.29 -27.65 -0.15
N ARG A 73 16.26 -28.06 -1.43
CA ARG A 73 15.24 -27.64 -2.40
C ARG A 73 13.84 -27.91 -1.85
N LYS A 74 13.09 -26.85 -1.56
CA LYS A 74 11.65 -26.90 -1.29
C LYS A 74 10.94 -26.92 -2.65
N ASP A 75 9.84 -27.67 -2.74
CA ASP A 75 8.95 -27.56 -3.89
C ASP A 75 8.03 -26.34 -3.71
N CYS A 76 7.40 -25.87 -4.79
CA CYS A 76 6.60 -24.65 -4.76
C CYS A 76 5.12 -24.99 -4.56
N ASP A 77 4.54 -24.60 -3.42
CA ASP A 77 3.13 -24.84 -3.13
C ASP A 77 2.25 -23.85 -3.90
N GLU A 78 2.64 -22.57 -3.92
CA GLU A 78 1.92 -21.49 -4.62
C GLU A 78 2.89 -20.46 -5.22
N ARG A 79 2.49 -19.78 -6.30
CA ARG A 79 3.29 -18.74 -6.95
C ARG A 79 2.52 -17.42 -7.03
N VAL A 80 2.98 -16.43 -6.27
CA VAL A 80 2.43 -15.08 -6.21
C VAL A 80 3.40 -14.14 -6.94
N GLY A 81 3.11 -13.84 -8.21
CA GLY A 81 3.97 -13.03 -9.10
C GLY A 81 5.45 -13.48 -9.13
N ARG A 82 6.35 -12.65 -8.60
CA ARG A 82 7.80 -12.95 -8.49
C ARG A 82 8.14 -13.94 -7.38
N PHE A 83 7.20 -14.29 -6.50
CA PHE A 83 7.43 -15.11 -5.31
C PHE A 83 6.92 -16.55 -5.47
N CYS A 84 7.64 -17.47 -4.84
CA CYS A 84 7.20 -18.84 -4.60
C CYS A 84 6.95 -18.94 -3.10
N PHE A 85 5.74 -19.35 -2.72
CA PHE A 85 5.29 -19.53 -1.35
C PHE A 85 5.24 -21.04 -1.06
N TRP A 86 5.62 -21.42 0.16
CA TRP A 86 5.60 -22.81 0.61
C TRP A 86 5.40 -22.86 2.14
N HIS A 87 4.65 -23.85 2.61
CA HIS A 87 4.42 -24.03 4.05
C HIS A 87 5.45 -24.95 4.69
N ASP A 88 6.23 -24.41 5.60
CA ASP A 88 7.27 -25.15 6.31
C ASP A 88 6.72 -25.80 7.58
N GLN A 89 6.40 -27.10 7.51
CA GLN A 89 5.84 -27.88 8.63
C GLN A 89 6.83 -28.14 9.79
N GLU A 90 8.00 -27.50 9.80
CA GLU A 90 9.01 -27.61 10.85
C GLU A 90 8.47 -27.00 12.16
N LYS A 91 8.22 -27.89 13.14
CA LYS A 91 7.68 -27.62 14.49
C LYS A 91 8.49 -26.65 15.36
N ASP A 92 9.65 -26.21 14.88
CA ASP A 92 10.49 -25.27 15.61
C ASP A 92 9.83 -23.90 15.60
N GLU A 93 9.41 -23.50 16.80
CA GLU A 93 8.85 -22.19 17.17
C GLU A 93 9.92 -21.13 16.93
N TRP A 94 9.97 -20.63 15.70
CA TRP A 94 10.87 -19.56 15.31
C TRP A 94 10.40 -18.27 15.98
N THR A 95 11.20 -17.75 16.91
CA THR A 95 10.94 -16.49 17.60
C THR A 95 11.76 -15.38 16.97
N LEU A 96 11.12 -14.25 16.67
CA LEU A 96 11.81 -13.03 16.23
C LEU A 96 12.84 -12.60 17.28
N PRO A 97 14.15 -12.54 16.96
CA PRO A 97 15.14 -11.97 17.87
C PRO A 97 14.86 -10.47 18.07
N PRO A 98 15.08 -9.92 19.28
CA PRO A 98 15.00 -8.47 19.48
C PRO A 98 16.06 -7.76 18.62
N ASP A 99 15.76 -6.53 18.21
CA ASP A 99 16.70 -5.71 17.45
C ASP A 99 18.03 -5.54 18.19
N SER A 100 19.14 -5.55 17.45
CA SER A 100 20.43 -5.19 18.02
C SER A 100 20.47 -3.71 18.41
N PRO A 101 21.28 -3.30 19.40
CA PRO A 101 21.46 -1.89 19.77
C PRO A 101 21.86 -1.00 18.58
N ASP A 102 22.65 -1.54 17.65
CA ASP A 102 23.06 -0.85 16.42
C ASP A 102 21.86 -0.60 15.47
N LEU A 103 20.95 -1.57 15.37
CA LEU A 103 19.74 -1.43 14.55
C LEU A 103 18.74 -0.46 15.19
N ALA A 104 18.58 -0.50 16.51
CA ALA A 104 17.77 0.45 17.26
C ALA A 104 18.30 1.89 17.13
N THR A 105 19.62 2.08 17.24
CA THR A 105 20.28 3.38 17.00
C THR A 105 20.02 3.87 15.58
N ALA A 106 20.27 3.04 14.56
CA ALA A 106 20.02 3.41 13.17
C ALA A 106 18.54 3.72 12.86
N ARG A 107 17.58 3.08 13.56
CA ARG A 107 16.15 3.43 13.49
C ARG A 107 15.88 4.82 14.08
N ASN A 108 16.48 5.13 15.22
CA ASN A 108 16.32 6.44 15.86
C ASN A 108 16.89 7.56 14.98
N ASP A 109 18.08 7.37 14.40
CA ASP A 109 18.69 8.30 13.44
C ASP A 109 17.79 8.55 12.21
N LEU A 110 17.10 7.49 11.73
CA LEU A 110 16.12 7.61 10.66
C LEU A 110 14.88 8.40 11.10
N LEU A 111 14.32 8.10 12.27
CA LEU A 111 13.14 8.78 12.81
C LEU A 111 13.41 10.27 13.07
N GLU A 112 14.61 10.63 13.53
CA GLU A 112 15.05 12.03 13.66
C GLU A 112 15.13 12.72 12.29
N ALA A 113 15.76 12.08 11.29
CA ALA A 113 15.84 12.62 9.94
C ALA A 113 14.46 12.81 9.29
N LEU A 114 13.55 11.83 9.45
CA LEU A 114 12.17 11.93 8.98
C LEU A 114 11.39 13.01 9.73
N SER A 115 11.60 13.20 11.04
CA SER A 115 10.97 14.27 11.80
C SER A 115 11.48 15.66 11.39
N SER A 116 12.76 15.79 11.06
CA SER A 116 13.35 17.03 10.52
C SER A 116 12.85 17.34 9.11
N ALA A 117 12.57 16.31 8.30
CA ALA A 117 11.88 16.47 7.01
C ALA A 117 10.41 16.89 7.21
N ALA A 118 9.67 16.25 8.13
CA ALA A 118 8.29 16.60 8.46
C ALA A 118 8.14 18.04 8.98
N ASN A 119 9.10 18.57 9.75
CA ASN A 119 9.08 19.96 10.18
C ASN A 119 9.17 20.98 9.01
N ARG A 120 9.70 20.54 7.85
CA ARG A 120 9.81 21.35 6.62
C ARG A 120 8.69 21.04 5.62
N LEU A 121 8.17 19.81 5.63
CA LEU A 121 7.04 19.33 4.82
C LEU A 121 6.04 18.56 5.70
N PRO A 122 5.20 19.26 6.49
CA PRO A 122 4.36 18.59 7.49
C PRO A 122 3.16 17.85 6.89
N GLY A 123 2.76 18.20 5.66
CA GLY A 123 1.69 17.53 4.90
C GLY A 123 2.16 16.53 3.84
N ASP A 124 3.38 15.99 3.93
CA ASP A 124 3.82 14.90 3.05
C ASP A 124 3.36 13.54 3.62
N ASP A 125 2.39 12.93 2.94
CA ASP A 125 1.76 11.65 3.30
C ASP A 125 2.75 10.50 3.54
N TRP A 126 3.78 10.39 2.71
CA TRP A 126 4.77 9.31 2.84
C TRP A 126 5.80 9.61 3.93
N ILE A 127 6.13 10.88 4.19
CA ILE A 127 6.96 11.20 5.38
C ILE A 127 6.19 10.83 6.66
N LEU A 128 4.88 11.10 6.73
CA LEU A 128 4.03 10.67 7.84
C LEU A 128 3.97 9.14 7.94
N GLY A 129 3.63 8.46 6.85
CA GLY A 129 3.54 7.00 6.78
C GLY A 129 4.84 6.32 7.19
N GLN A 130 5.98 6.80 6.70
CA GLN A 130 7.28 6.24 7.06
C GLN A 130 7.67 6.47 8.53
N ARG A 131 7.29 7.61 9.13
CA ARG A 131 7.50 7.80 10.57
C ARG A 131 6.67 6.81 11.39
N ILE A 132 5.41 6.61 11.01
CA ILE A 132 4.51 5.65 11.69
C ILE A 132 5.02 4.23 11.52
N ARG A 133 5.35 3.81 10.29
CA ARG A 133 5.97 2.51 9.99
C ARG A 133 7.19 2.23 10.86
N TYR A 134 8.16 3.15 10.92
CA TYR A 134 9.38 2.87 11.68
C TYR A 134 9.21 3.01 13.20
N LEU A 135 8.21 3.74 13.68
CA LEU A 135 7.78 3.70 15.08
C LEU A 135 7.17 2.34 15.44
N THR A 136 6.23 1.82 14.63
CA THR A 136 5.56 0.54 14.89
C THR A 136 6.48 -0.66 14.70
N GLU A 137 7.38 -0.64 13.71
CA GLU A 137 8.48 -1.61 13.57
C GLU A 137 9.43 -1.59 14.79
N GLY A 138 9.50 -0.49 15.55
CA GLY A 138 10.22 -0.38 16.83
C GLY A 138 9.38 -0.69 18.06
N GLY A 139 8.11 -1.08 17.90
CA GLY A 139 7.17 -1.35 19.00
C GLY A 139 6.54 -0.11 19.65
N ALA A 140 6.81 1.09 19.15
CA ALA A 140 6.30 2.36 19.70
C ALA A 140 4.87 2.68 19.21
N TRP A 141 3.94 1.74 19.38
CA TRP A 141 2.58 1.81 18.84
C TRP A 141 1.75 3.01 19.35
N GLU A 142 1.83 3.32 20.65
CA GLU A 142 1.14 4.49 21.22
C GLU A 142 1.70 5.81 20.66
N ASP A 143 2.99 5.86 20.33
CA ASP A 143 3.64 7.04 19.77
C ASP A 143 3.24 7.23 18.31
N ALA A 144 3.12 6.13 17.56
CA ALA A 144 2.56 6.10 16.22
C ALA A 144 1.08 6.55 16.21
N ALA A 145 0.26 6.07 17.14
CA ALA A 145 -1.16 6.46 17.25
C ALA A 145 -1.33 7.96 17.60
N ARG A 146 -0.47 8.52 18.46
CA ARG A 146 -0.45 9.97 18.73
C ARG A 146 0.03 10.77 17.52
N LEU A 147 1.01 10.26 16.77
CA LEU A 147 1.51 10.93 15.56
C LEU A 147 0.46 10.96 14.44
N ALA A 148 -0.24 9.84 14.19
CA ALA A 148 -1.32 9.75 13.22
C ALA A 148 -2.44 10.77 13.50
N ARG A 149 -2.91 10.81 14.75
CA ARG A 149 -3.94 11.76 15.24
C ARG A 149 -3.55 13.23 15.06
N ILE A 150 -2.26 13.56 15.20
CA ILE A 150 -1.76 14.92 14.97
C ILE A 150 -1.73 15.24 13.47
N CYS A 151 -1.50 14.25 12.61
CA CYS A 151 -1.56 14.28 11.14
C CYS A 151 -0.59 15.23 10.42
N GLY A 152 -0.26 16.40 10.97
CA GLY A 152 0.66 17.39 10.37
C GLY A 152 0.08 18.17 9.18
N GLY A 153 -1.13 17.85 8.74
CA GLY A 153 -1.73 18.39 7.51
C GLY A 153 -1.50 17.51 6.28
N ALA A 154 -1.17 16.22 6.49
CA ALA A 154 -1.28 15.19 5.46
C ALA A 154 -2.76 14.93 5.11
N HIS A 155 -3.03 14.09 4.10
CA HIS A 155 -4.40 13.87 3.62
C HIS A 155 -5.30 13.25 4.71
N PRO A 156 -6.51 13.77 4.98
CA PRO A 156 -7.35 13.31 6.09
C PRO A 156 -7.63 11.81 6.09
N SER A 157 -7.98 11.24 4.92
CA SER A 157 -8.23 9.80 4.81
C SER A 157 -7.01 8.95 5.18
N TRP A 158 -5.82 9.42 4.80
CA TRP A 158 -4.56 8.74 5.08
C TRP A 158 -4.21 8.79 6.56
N CYS A 159 -4.39 9.95 7.21
CA CYS A 159 -4.23 10.09 8.64
C CYS A 159 -5.20 9.20 9.44
N SER A 160 -6.45 9.07 9.01
CA SER A 160 -7.45 8.19 9.65
C SER A 160 -7.03 6.72 9.56
N VAL A 161 -6.71 6.19 8.37
CA VAL A 161 -6.29 4.78 8.25
C VAL A 161 -4.94 4.49 8.94
N LEU A 162 -4.03 5.48 9.00
CA LEU A 162 -2.78 5.37 9.76
C LEU A 162 -3.02 5.33 11.28
N GLU A 163 -4.03 6.05 11.78
CA GLU A 163 -4.43 5.94 13.19
C GLU A 163 -5.05 4.56 13.46
N GLY A 164 -5.94 4.09 12.58
CA GLY A 164 -6.52 2.75 12.64
C GLY A 164 -5.44 1.66 12.69
N PHE A 165 -4.42 1.75 11.84
CA PHE A 165 -3.28 0.82 11.84
C PHE A 165 -2.50 0.82 13.17
N ALA A 166 -2.27 2.00 13.77
CA ALA A 166 -1.57 2.08 15.05
C ALA A 166 -2.43 1.59 16.24
N LEU A 167 -3.75 1.88 16.23
CA LEU A 167 -4.71 1.39 17.22
C LEU A 167 -4.88 -0.13 17.13
N HIS A 168 -4.97 -0.69 15.92
CA HIS A 168 -5.01 -2.12 15.65
C HIS A 168 -3.80 -2.83 16.31
N GLY A 169 -2.59 -2.31 16.13
CA GLY A 169 -1.38 -2.89 16.74
C GLY A 169 -1.34 -2.82 18.28
N THR A 170 -2.19 -2.00 18.90
CA THR A 170 -2.41 -1.98 20.36
C THR A 170 -3.59 -2.85 20.82
N GLY A 171 -4.25 -3.58 19.92
CA GLY A 171 -5.41 -4.43 20.24
C GLY A 171 -6.73 -3.68 20.42
N ARG A 172 -6.82 -2.40 20.03
CA ARG A 172 -8.04 -1.58 20.12
C ARG A 172 -8.83 -1.66 18.80
N TYR A 173 -9.38 -2.84 18.50
CA TYR A 173 -9.92 -3.14 17.17
C TYR A 173 -11.18 -2.36 16.81
N GLU A 174 -12.10 -2.14 17.75
CA GLU A 174 -13.29 -1.29 17.52
C GLU A 174 -12.90 0.14 17.11
N ALA A 175 -12.11 0.84 17.93
CA ALA A 175 -11.61 2.18 17.62
C ALA A 175 -10.74 2.21 16.33
N ALA A 176 -10.01 1.12 16.04
CA ALA A 176 -9.28 1.01 14.79
C ALA A 176 -10.22 0.93 13.58
N LEU A 177 -11.32 0.19 13.67
CA LEU A 177 -12.35 0.08 12.63
C LEU A 177 -13.08 1.40 12.39
N GLU A 178 -13.39 2.17 13.44
CA GLU A 178 -13.90 3.55 13.30
C GLU A 178 -12.95 4.39 12.42
N CYS A 179 -11.67 4.45 12.77
CA CYS A 179 -10.66 5.19 12.00
C CYS A 179 -10.46 4.65 10.58
N PHE A 180 -10.55 3.33 10.36
CA PHE A 180 -10.49 2.75 9.01
C PHE A 180 -11.71 3.12 8.18
N HIS A 181 -12.92 3.10 8.75
CA HIS A 181 -14.14 3.48 8.05
C HIS A 181 -14.15 4.96 7.67
N ASP A 182 -13.85 5.86 8.61
CA ASP A 182 -13.70 7.31 8.35
C ASP A 182 -12.69 7.60 7.23
N GLY A 183 -11.57 6.85 7.23
CA GLY A 183 -10.56 6.93 6.18
C GLY A 183 -11.08 6.44 4.83
N LEU A 184 -11.73 5.28 4.78
CA LEU A 184 -12.27 4.69 3.55
C LEU A 184 -13.49 5.45 2.98
N GLU A 185 -14.23 6.21 3.79
CA GLU A 185 -15.29 7.11 3.32
C GLU A 185 -14.75 8.35 2.61
N THR A 186 -13.56 8.81 2.99
CA THR A 186 -12.92 10.05 2.47
C THR A 186 -11.78 9.79 1.48
N MET A 187 -11.47 8.53 1.21
CA MET A 187 -10.49 8.05 0.22
C MET A 187 -11.08 8.06 -1.20
N ASP A 188 -10.23 7.99 -2.23
CA ASP A 188 -10.69 7.73 -3.61
C ASP A 188 -11.57 6.47 -3.65
N SER A 189 -12.71 6.53 -4.34
CA SER A 189 -13.72 5.47 -4.28
C SER A 189 -13.27 4.16 -4.91
N ARG A 190 -12.33 4.19 -5.87
CA ARG A 190 -11.76 2.98 -6.47
C ARG A 190 -10.71 2.37 -5.53
N GLU A 191 -9.89 3.18 -4.88
CA GLU A 191 -8.93 2.69 -3.89
C GLU A 191 -9.67 2.12 -2.65
N ALA A 192 -10.66 2.85 -2.12
CA ALA A 192 -11.50 2.40 -1.02
C ALA A 192 -12.25 1.10 -1.33
N ARG A 193 -12.76 0.94 -2.57
CA ARG A 193 -13.37 -0.33 -3.00
C ARG A 193 -12.35 -1.48 -3.02
N ARG A 194 -11.12 -1.25 -3.50
CA ARG A 194 -10.05 -2.27 -3.45
C ARG A 194 -9.70 -2.67 -2.01
N TRP A 195 -9.64 -1.72 -1.09
CA TRP A 195 -9.34 -2.01 0.32
C TRP A 195 -10.47 -2.74 1.03
N ARG A 196 -11.73 -2.41 0.71
CA ARG A 196 -12.91 -3.13 1.23
C ARG A 196 -13.04 -4.54 0.67
N ASP A 197 -12.49 -4.84 -0.51
CA ASP A 197 -12.63 -6.16 -1.12
C ASP A 197 -11.85 -7.26 -0.36
N PRO A 198 -12.53 -8.28 0.22
CA PRO A 198 -11.87 -9.38 0.91
C PRO A 198 -11.52 -10.54 -0.04
N SER A 199 -11.78 -10.43 -1.34
CA SER A 199 -11.57 -11.54 -2.30
C SER A 199 -10.12 -12.04 -2.33
N MET A 200 -9.14 -11.16 -2.08
CA MET A 200 -7.72 -11.57 -1.93
C MET A 200 -7.45 -12.52 -0.74
N LEU A 201 -8.37 -12.62 0.23
CA LEU A 201 -8.27 -13.55 1.35
C LEU A 201 -8.95 -14.90 1.10
N LEU A 202 -9.75 -15.00 0.03
CA LEU A 202 -10.67 -16.10 -0.21
C LEU A 202 -10.23 -16.92 -1.43
N ASP A 203 -10.34 -18.25 -1.33
CA ASP A 203 -10.06 -19.14 -2.44
C ASP A 203 -11.33 -19.81 -2.98
N GLY A 204 -11.23 -20.30 -4.22
CA GLY A 204 -12.29 -21.03 -4.92
C GLY A 204 -13.67 -20.38 -4.79
N ARG A 205 -14.59 -21.09 -4.12
CA ARG A 205 -15.99 -20.67 -3.98
C ARG A 205 -16.17 -19.37 -3.19
N GLY A 206 -15.23 -19.00 -2.32
CA GLY A 206 -15.31 -17.76 -1.54
C GLY A 206 -15.19 -16.52 -2.43
N SER A 207 -14.15 -16.48 -3.26
CA SER A 207 -13.91 -15.37 -4.21
C SER A 207 -15.02 -15.26 -5.26
N SER A 208 -15.41 -16.39 -5.88
CA SER A 208 -16.43 -16.38 -6.94
C SER A 208 -17.79 -15.79 -6.50
N LEU A 209 -18.18 -15.93 -5.22
CA LEU A 209 -19.44 -15.36 -4.74
C LEU A 209 -19.40 -13.81 -4.69
N LEU A 210 -18.24 -13.20 -4.47
CA LEU A 210 -18.06 -11.75 -4.49
C LEU A 210 -17.90 -11.23 -5.92
N GLU A 211 -17.19 -11.97 -6.76
CA GLU A 211 -17.08 -11.72 -8.21
C GLU A 211 -18.48 -11.72 -8.87
N ASP A 212 -19.26 -12.79 -8.69
CA ASP A 212 -20.63 -12.93 -9.21
C ASP A 212 -21.52 -11.73 -8.78
N ALA A 213 -21.41 -11.28 -7.53
CA ALA A 213 -22.19 -10.16 -7.01
C ALA A 213 -21.75 -8.81 -7.60
N ALA A 214 -20.43 -8.58 -7.75
CA ALA A 214 -19.91 -7.40 -8.40
C ALA A 214 -20.31 -7.32 -9.88
N GLU A 215 -20.36 -8.45 -10.60
CA GLU A 215 -20.88 -8.52 -11.97
C GLU A 215 -22.36 -8.18 -12.04
N VAL A 216 -23.18 -8.68 -11.11
CA VAL A 216 -24.62 -8.35 -11.02
C VAL A 216 -24.85 -6.86 -10.78
N ASP A 217 -24.09 -6.23 -9.88
CA ASP A 217 -24.20 -4.79 -9.64
C ASP A 217 -23.71 -3.96 -10.83
N ALA A 218 -22.61 -4.36 -11.48
CA ALA A 218 -22.11 -3.68 -12.68
C ALA A 218 -23.07 -3.78 -13.88
N GLN A 219 -23.72 -4.93 -14.09
CA GLN A 219 -24.74 -5.09 -15.13
C GLN A 219 -25.96 -4.22 -14.81
N ARG A 220 -26.41 -4.19 -13.55
CA ARG A 220 -27.52 -3.33 -13.10
C ARG A 220 -27.23 -1.84 -13.30
N GLU A 221 -26.00 -1.41 -13.03
CA GLU A 221 -25.55 -0.04 -13.34
C GLU A 221 -25.59 0.23 -14.85
N ALA A 222 -25.06 -0.66 -15.69
CA ALA A 222 -25.09 -0.51 -17.15
C ALA A 222 -26.52 -0.44 -17.71
N ASP A 223 -27.40 -1.33 -17.25
CA ASP A 223 -28.82 -1.35 -17.64
C ASP A 223 -29.50 -0.02 -17.26
N SER A 224 -29.28 0.48 -16.04
CA SER A 224 -29.86 1.75 -15.59
C SER A 224 -29.40 2.97 -16.40
N HIS A 225 -28.15 2.97 -16.90
CA HIS A 225 -27.65 4.02 -17.81
C HIS A 225 -28.26 3.90 -19.21
N SER A 226 -28.63 2.69 -19.65
CA SER A 226 -29.34 2.46 -20.91
C SER A 226 -30.82 2.87 -20.86
N GLU A 227 -31.46 2.74 -19.68
CA GLU A 227 -32.86 3.08 -19.45
C GLU A 227 -33.09 4.56 -19.05
N ALA A 228 -32.03 5.35 -18.86
CA ALA A 228 -32.06 6.74 -18.40
C ALA A 228 -32.82 7.75 -19.30
N ASN A 229 -33.46 7.28 -20.37
CA ASN A 229 -34.40 8.04 -21.20
C ASN A 229 -35.88 7.89 -20.77
N SER A 230 -36.16 7.16 -19.67
CA SER A 230 -37.51 6.94 -19.12
C SER A 230 -37.59 7.19 -17.61
N GLN A 231 -38.04 8.40 -17.24
CA GLN A 231 -38.55 8.82 -15.92
C GLN A 231 -37.60 8.70 -14.69
N PRO A 232 -37.08 9.83 -14.17
CA PRO A 232 -36.30 9.83 -12.92
C PRO A 232 -37.21 9.67 -11.69
N GLY A 233 -36.89 8.72 -10.81
CA GLY A 233 -37.45 8.68 -9.44
C GLY A 233 -37.77 7.32 -8.81
N ALA A 234 -37.67 6.20 -9.54
CA ALA A 234 -38.19 4.91 -9.06
C ALA A 234 -37.17 3.97 -8.37
N ASN A 235 -35.86 4.20 -8.51
CA ASN A 235 -34.83 3.17 -8.26
C ASN A 235 -33.86 3.48 -7.10
N SER A 236 -34.35 4.03 -5.98
CA SER A 236 -33.55 4.30 -4.77
C SER A 236 -33.50 3.13 -3.76
N GLY A 237 -34.17 2.01 -4.05
CA GLY A 237 -34.21 0.81 -3.18
C GLY A 237 -33.42 -0.38 -3.71
N ALA A 238 -32.59 -0.19 -4.73
CA ALA A 238 -31.81 -1.27 -5.33
C ALA A 238 -30.65 -1.68 -4.42
N VAL A 239 -30.65 -2.95 -4.02
CA VAL A 239 -29.69 -3.54 -3.09
C VAL A 239 -28.34 -3.74 -3.78
N ASP A 240 -27.28 -3.13 -3.25
CA ASP A 240 -25.89 -3.47 -3.57
C ASP A 240 -25.60 -4.88 -3.02
N GLN A 241 -25.39 -5.83 -3.92
CA GLN A 241 -25.22 -7.25 -3.60
C GLN A 241 -23.81 -7.51 -3.06
N TRP A 242 -22.80 -6.88 -3.68
CA TRP A 242 -21.41 -6.99 -3.25
C TRP A 242 -21.21 -6.44 -1.82
N GLU A 243 -21.79 -5.29 -1.52
CA GLU A 243 -21.82 -4.67 -0.18
C GLU A 243 -22.40 -5.63 0.87
N ASN A 244 -23.55 -6.24 0.57
CA ASN A 244 -24.20 -7.20 1.47
C ASN A 244 -23.41 -8.49 1.66
N LEU A 245 -22.77 -9.02 0.62
CA LEU A 245 -21.93 -10.21 0.74
C LEU A 245 -20.67 -9.90 1.52
N ARG A 246 -19.99 -8.78 1.28
CA ARG A 246 -18.83 -8.34 2.07
C ARG A 246 -19.20 -8.20 3.55
N ALA A 247 -20.27 -7.48 3.87
CA ALA A 247 -20.70 -7.30 5.26
C ALA A 247 -20.98 -8.65 5.95
N ARG A 248 -21.53 -9.64 5.22
CA ARG A 248 -21.73 -11.01 5.73
C ARG A 248 -20.41 -11.77 5.92
N VAL A 249 -19.43 -11.61 5.03
CA VAL A 249 -18.08 -12.19 5.22
C VAL A 249 -17.49 -11.71 6.54
N TRP A 250 -17.47 -10.39 6.78
CA TRP A 250 -16.93 -9.85 8.03
C TRP A 250 -17.75 -10.22 9.26
N THR A 251 -19.09 -10.20 9.18
CA THR A 251 -19.97 -10.66 10.27
C THR A 251 -19.72 -12.11 10.66
N LEU A 252 -19.41 -12.99 9.69
CA LEU A 252 -19.08 -14.39 9.96
C LEU A 252 -17.61 -14.61 10.35
N ALA A 253 -16.73 -13.65 10.05
CA ALA A 253 -15.33 -13.64 10.43
C ALA A 253 -15.08 -13.12 11.86
N ASP A 254 -16.12 -12.68 12.58
CA ASP A 254 -16.07 -12.25 13.99
C ASP A 254 -16.73 -13.29 14.96
N PRO A 255 -16.12 -14.48 15.19
CA PRO A 255 -16.74 -15.53 16.00
C PRO A 255 -16.38 -15.49 17.51
N LEU A 256 -15.72 -14.45 18.02
CA LEU A 256 -15.08 -14.48 19.35
C LEU A 256 -15.48 -13.34 20.31
N TYR A 257 -16.39 -13.64 21.24
CA TYR A 257 -16.80 -12.80 22.39
C TYR A 257 -15.69 -12.37 23.38
N LEU A 258 -14.40 -12.59 23.08
CA LEU A 258 -13.27 -12.32 23.98
C LEU A 258 -12.54 -11.00 23.67
N VAL A 259 -12.85 -10.38 22.53
CA VAL A 259 -12.20 -9.18 22.01
C VAL A 259 -13.29 -8.22 21.52
N GLU A 260 -13.09 -6.92 21.71
CA GLU A 260 -14.04 -5.88 21.31
C GLU A 260 -13.70 -5.37 19.90
N GLY A 261 -14.68 -5.48 18.99
CA GLY A 261 -14.52 -5.21 17.56
C GLY A 261 -13.98 -6.40 16.75
N ASN A 262 -14.19 -6.35 15.44
CA ASN A 262 -13.84 -7.42 14.51
C ASN A 262 -12.32 -7.45 14.23
N ASP A 263 -11.60 -8.37 14.88
CA ASP A 263 -10.14 -8.47 14.75
C ASP A 263 -9.69 -8.83 13.32
N ARG A 264 -10.50 -9.58 12.56
CA ARG A 264 -10.20 -10.00 11.18
C ARG A 264 -10.38 -8.88 10.16
N GLU A 265 -11.46 -8.11 10.26
CA GLU A 265 -11.67 -6.95 9.40
C GLU A 265 -10.64 -5.85 9.71
N SER A 266 -10.32 -5.65 10.99
CA SER A 266 -9.29 -4.70 11.43
C SER A 266 -7.89 -5.09 10.91
N GLU A 267 -7.53 -6.37 10.97
CA GLU A 267 -6.29 -6.92 10.40
C GLU A 267 -6.21 -6.71 8.88
N HIS A 268 -7.32 -6.92 8.16
CA HIS A 268 -7.38 -6.72 6.71
C HIS A 268 -7.07 -5.27 6.31
N TYR A 269 -7.72 -4.28 6.94
CA TYR A 269 -7.40 -2.88 6.69
C TYR A 269 -5.99 -2.50 7.18
N ALA A 270 -5.51 -3.07 8.28
CA ALA A 270 -4.13 -2.85 8.74
C ALA A 270 -3.09 -3.36 7.71
N ARG A 271 -3.35 -4.48 7.03
CA ARG A 271 -2.49 -5.00 5.95
C ARG A 271 -2.48 -4.11 4.72
N TRP A 272 -3.63 -3.54 4.37
CA TRP A 272 -3.71 -2.53 3.30
C TRP A 272 -2.88 -1.29 3.62
N VAL A 273 -2.96 -0.76 4.85
CA VAL A 273 -2.10 0.37 5.28
C VAL A 273 -0.62 -0.01 5.28
N PHE A 274 -0.27 -1.23 5.70
CA PHE A 274 1.10 -1.73 5.62
C PHE A 274 1.60 -1.76 4.17
N SER A 275 0.84 -2.33 3.22
CA SER A 275 1.18 -2.33 1.79
C SER A 275 1.34 -0.90 1.27
N LYS A 276 0.42 0.00 1.62
CA LYS A 276 0.43 1.41 1.19
C LYS A 276 1.67 2.17 1.68
N MET A 277 2.10 1.95 2.94
CA MET A 277 3.36 2.50 3.45
C MET A 277 4.61 1.91 2.75
N HIS A 278 4.47 0.80 2.04
CA HIS A 278 5.58 0.19 1.29
C HIS A 278 5.60 0.59 -0.20
N GLU A 279 4.52 1.18 -0.74
CA GLU A 279 4.52 1.78 -2.08
C GLU A 279 5.62 2.85 -2.20
N ASP A 280 6.46 2.68 -3.22
CA ASP A 280 7.66 3.50 -3.52
C ASP A 280 8.65 3.73 -2.34
N ALA A 281 8.51 2.97 -1.26
CA ALA A 281 9.44 2.96 -0.13
C ALA A 281 10.57 1.92 -0.33
N GLN A 282 11.69 2.13 0.36
CA GLN A 282 12.66 1.05 0.56
C GLN A 282 12.07 -0.03 1.47
N ASN A 283 12.57 -1.25 1.31
CA ASN A 283 12.15 -2.43 2.06
C ASN A 283 13.33 -3.43 2.19
N PRO A 284 13.25 -4.41 3.10
CA PRO A 284 14.35 -5.35 3.31
C PRO A 284 14.51 -6.39 2.18
N TYR A 285 13.48 -6.63 1.35
CA TYR A 285 13.62 -7.42 0.11
C TYR A 285 14.68 -6.81 -0.84
N GLY A 286 14.79 -5.48 -0.86
CA GLY A 286 15.68 -4.77 -1.77
C GLY A 286 15.20 -4.75 -3.23
N ILE A 287 13.93 -5.05 -3.46
CA ILE A 287 13.25 -4.99 -4.76
C ILE A 287 12.12 -3.95 -4.70
N ARG A 288 11.59 -3.52 -5.85
CA ARG A 288 10.42 -2.62 -5.87
C ARG A 288 9.20 -3.33 -5.28
N TRP A 289 8.46 -2.64 -4.40
CA TRP A 289 7.11 -3.05 -4.02
C TRP A 289 6.21 -3.10 -5.26
N GLY A 290 5.20 -3.94 -5.21
CA GLY A 290 4.29 -4.20 -6.33
C GLY A 290 3.31 -5.31 -5.97
N ASP A 291 2.45 -5.63 -6.94
CA ASP A 291 1.23 -6.41 -6.78
C ASP A 291 1.44 -7.75 -6.06
N ASP A 292 2.60 -8.39 -6.21
CA ASP A 292 2.92 -9.65 -5.53
C ASP A 292 3.28 -9.51 -4.05
N LEU A 293 4.02 -8.47 -3.67
CA LEU A 293 4.29 -8.15 -2.26
C LEU A 293 3.05 -7.61 -1.55
N GLU A 294 2.19 -6.91 -2.29
CA GLU A 294 0.88 -6.52 -1.83
C GLU A 294 -0.03 -7.74 -1.59
N GLU A 295 -0.19 -8.63 -2.58
CA GLU A 295 -0.99 -9.85 -2.42
C GLU A 295 -0.48 -10.70 -1.25
N LEU A 296 0.85 -10.90 -1.14
CA LEU A 296 1.44 -11.61 -0.01
C LEU A 296 1.10 -10.94 1.33
N THR A 297 1.22 -9.60 1.40
CA THR A 297 0.92 -8.82 2.62
C THR A 297 -0.55 -8.90 3.01
N VAL A 298 -1.47 -8.71 2.05
CA VAL A 298 -2.92 -8.72 2.29
C VAL A 298 -3.39 -10.14 2.65
N ARG A 299 -2.93 -11.16 1.93
CA ARG A 299 -3.38 -12.55 2.10
C ARG A 299 -2.75 -13.25 3.30
N TYR A 300 -1.42 -13.18 3.45
CA TYR A 300 -0.67 -13.91 4.49
C TYR A 300 -0.20 -13.05 5.67
N GLY A 301 -0.37 -11.73 5.59
CA GLY A 301 0.10 -10.79 6.61
C GLY A 301 1.51 -10.25 6.31
N TRP A 302 1.91 -9.24 7.07
CA TRP A 302 3.19 -8.55 6.86
C TRP A 302 4.39 -9.26 7.48
N ASP A 303 5.57 -8.96 6.94
CA ASP A 303 6.85 -9.54 7.37
C ASP A 303 7.13 -9.27 8.85
N ARG A 304 7.20 -10.32 9.67
CA ARG A 304 7.58 -10.22 11.09
C ARG A 304 9.08 -10.21 11.31
N GLY A 305 9.87 -10.81 10.42
CA GLY A 305 11.32 -10.83 10.56
C GLY A 305 12.09 -11.40 9.38
N TRP A 306 13.41 -11.35 9.52
CA TRP A 306 14.34 -11.35 8.38
C TRP A 306 15.64 -12.06 8.72
N GLU A 307 16.04 -13.01 7.87
CA GLU A 307 17.30 -13.74 7.97
C GLU A 307 18.05 -13.73 6.65
N ARG A 308 19.37 -13.82 6.68
CA ARG A 308 20.24 -13.95 5.51
C ARG A 308 20.66 -15.39 5.30
N VAL A 309 20.03 -16.04 4.33
CA VAL A 309 20.36 -17.40 3.92
C VAL A 309 21.74 -17.46 3.24
N ARG A 310 22.59 -18.40 3.69
CA ARG A 310 23.79 -18.85 2.97
C ARG A 310 23.51 -20.16 2.24
N GLN A 311 23.84 -20.26 0.96
CA GLN A 311 23.84 -21.53 0.23
C GLN A 311 24.95 -22.46 0.76
N ASP A 312 24.64 -23.75 0.95
CA ASP A 312 25.65 -24.76 1.26
C ASP A 312 26.47 -25.08 -0.02
N LEU A 313 27.80 -25.00 0.10
CA LEU A 313 28.73 -25.34 -0.97
C LEU A 313 28.73 -26.84 -1.32
N ARG A 314 28.14 -27.70 -0.47
CA ARG A 314 28.06 -29.15 -0.71
C ARG A 314 27.06 -29.57 -1.78
N THR A 315 26.12 -28.70 -2.16
CA THR A 315 25.12 -28.97 -3.21
C THR A 315 25.55 -28.53 -4.62
N ALA A 316 26.83 -28.19 -4.81
CA ALA A 316 27.43 -27.66 -6.05
C ALA A 316 27.54 -28.65 -7.24
N GLY A 317 26.55 -29.52 -7.42
CA GLY A 317 26.37 -30.37 -8.61
C GLY A 317 25.19 -29.95 -9.51
N GLY A 318 24.28 -29.11 -9.02
CA GLY A 318 23.18 -28.53 -9.80
C GLY A 318 23.59 -27.24 -10.49
N ARG A 319 23.10 -26.99 -11.72
CA ARG A 319 23.26 -25.69 -12.38
C ARG A 319 22.67 -24.60 -11.48
N PRO A 320 23.34 -23.44 -11.30
CA PRO A 320 22.75 -22.35 -10.52
C PRO A 320 21.47 -21.89 -11.20
N TYR A 321 20.38 -21.83 -10.43
CA TYR A 321 19.21 -21.07 -10.83
C TYR A 321 19.64 -19.60 -10.89
N ARG A 322 19.78 -19.08 -12.12
CA ARG A 322 19.91 -17.64 -12.31
C ARG A 322 18.61 -16.99 -11.84
N ASP A 323 18.77 -15.88 -11.14
CA ASP A 323 17.72 -14.94 -10.78
C ASP A 323 16.77 -15.39 -9.65
N TRP A 324 17.32 -15.54 -8.43
CA TRP A 324 16.56 -15.38 -7.19
C TRP A 324 17.34 -14.60 -6.12
N PRO A 325 16.72 -13.65 -5.39
CA PRO A 325 17.28 -13.09 -4.15
C PRO A 325 17.23 -14.14 -3.03
N SER A 326 18.10 -15.14 -3.11
CA SER A 326 18.16 -16.33 -2.22
C SER A 326 18.75 -16.05 -0.84
N ASN A 327 18.49 -14.86 -0.30
CA ASN A 327 19.05 -14.34 0.94
C ASN A 327 17.98 -13.93 1.96
N ALA A 328 16.76 -14.49 1.87
CA ALA A 328 15.70 -14.37 2.86
C ALA A 328 14.89 -15.67 2.97
N ARG A 329 14.58 -16.10 4.20
CA ARG A 329 13.67 -17.21 4.54
C ARG A 329 12.47 -16.61 5.28
N TRP A 330 11.28 -17.03 4.90
CA TRP A 330 10.01 -16.59 5.44
C TRP A 330 9.46 -17.64 6.41
N LYS A 331 8.82 -17.21 7.50
CA LYS A 331 7.94 -18.07 8.31
C LYS A 331 6.75 -17.24 8.78
N GLU A 332 5.56 -17.69 8.40
CA GLU A 332 4.28 -17.18 8.89
C GLU A 332 4.11 -17.57 10.37
N ILE A 333 3.65 -16.64 11.22
CA ILE A 333 3.28 -16.92 12.61
C ILE A 333 1.83 -16.48 12.77
N ARG A 334 0.98 -17.39 13.25
CA ARG A 334 -0.39 -17.04 13.66
C ARG A 334 -0.34 -15.97 14.75
N SER A 335 -1.14 -14.92 14.60
CA SER A 335 -1.28 -13.87 15.61
C SER A 335 -1.82 -14.41 16.94
N SER A 336 -0.92 -14.82 17.83
CA SER A 336 -1.15 -14.70 19.27
C SER A 336 -0.98 -13.22 19.62
N GLY A 337 -1.97 -12.65 20.32
CA GLY A 337 -2.02 -11.22 20.65
C GLY A 337 -0.77 -10.71 21.36
N ALA A 338 -0.57 -9.40 21.30
CA ALA A 338 0.55 -8.73 21.93
C ALA A 338 0.61 -9.03 23.44
N ASP A 339 1.78 -9.47 23.92
CA ASP A 339 2.10 -9.56 25.35
C ASP A 339 3.11 -8.45 25.70
N PRO A 340 2.65 -7.29 26.21
CA PRO A 340 3.48 -6.11 26.41
C PRO A 340 4.28 -6.18 27.73
N GLY A 341 5.20 -7.13 27.81
CA GLY A 341 6.39 -7.07 28.66
C GLY A 341 6.27 -7.52 30.12
N GLY A 342 6.91 -8.65 30.45
CA GLY A 342 7.26 -9.00 31.82
C GLY A 342 7.64 -10.48 32.01
N PRO A 343 8.75 -10.81 32.69
CA PRO A 343 9.16 -12.21 32.87
C PRO A 343 8.47 -12.85 34.09
N VAL A 344 7.49 -13.73 33.87
CA VAL A 344 6.97 -14.62 34.92
C VAL A 344 6.81 -16.03 34.35
N GLY A 345 7.60 -16.98 34.87
CA GLY A 345 7.43 -18.38 34.51
C GLY A 345 6.18 -18.98 35.16
N CYS A 346 5.29 -19.56 34.36
CA CYS A 346 4.26 -20.47 34.87
C CYS A 346 4.10 -21.68 33.93
N ASN A 347 4.42 -22.87 34.46
CA ASN A 347 4.22 -24.14 33.76
C ASN A 347 2.72 -24.43 33.61
N THR A 348 2.19 -24.37 32.39
CA THR A 348 0.90 -25.04 32.07
C THR A 348 0.99 -25.76 30.74
N ARG A 349 1.17 -27.09 30.79
CA ARG A 349 0.95 -27.97 29.64
C ARG A 349 -0.54 -28.00 29.31
N CYS A 350 -0.93 -27.55 28.12
CA CYS A 350 -2.20 -27.93 27.52
C CYS A 350 -1.96 -28.92 26.38
N LEU A 351 -2.49 -30.13 26.53
CA LEU A 351 -2.42 -31.19 25.53
C LEU A 351 -3.34 -30.86 24.34
N ALA A 352 -2.80 -30.99 23.12
CA ALA A 352 -3.64 -31.03 21.93
C ALA A 352 -4.50 -32.30 21.96
N LEU A 353 -5.83 -32.13 22.00
CA LEU A 353 -6.75 -33.22 21.66
C LEU A 353 -6.84 -33.34 20.13
N GLY A 354 -6.75 -34.59 19.66
CA GLY A 354 -6.63 -34.90 18.24
C GLY A 354 -7.93 -34.79 17.45
N ARG A 355 -7.76 -34.88 16.13
CA ARG A 355 -8.80 -34.89 15.10
C ARG A 355 -9.92 -35.91 15.39
N THR A 356 -11.13 -35.52 14.99
CA THR A 356 -12.06 -36.39 14.25
C THR A 356 -12.47 -35.65 12.99
#